data_AF-A0AAV2LCY0-F1
#
_entry.id   AF-A0AAV2LCY0-F1
#
_cell.length_a   1.000
_cell.length_b   1.000
_cell.length_c   1.000
_cell.angle_alpha   90.00
_cell.angle_beta   90.00
_cell.angle_gamma   90.00
#
_symmetry.space_group_name_H-M   'P 1'
#
loop_
_entity.id
_entity.type
_entity.pdbx_description
1 polymer ?
#
loop_
_entity_poly.entity_id
_entity_poly.type
_entity_poly.pdbx_seq_one_letter_code
_entity_poly.pdbx_strand_id
1 'polypeptide(L)'
;MASTIGADALNRLFIVYPGAKTYFSHLDISPRSAQLRSHGEKIVLAIAGAAQDISQLMVTLAPLQTLHAYQLRIDPSKFKLFSHCLLITLACFLQDDFTEVAHAAMDKYLSAFTAVLAEKYR
;
A
#
# COMPACT_ATOMS: atom_id res chain seq x y z
N MET A 1 -3.00 8.27 12.80
CA MET A 1 -3.96 7.86 11.75
C MET A 1 -3.32 6.94 10.72
N ALA A 2 -2.16 7.29 10.15
CA ALA A 2 -1.45 6.46 9.15
C ALA A 2 -1.17 5.01 9.62
N SER A 3 -0.68 4.84 10.85
CA SER A 3 -0.43 3.51 11.43
C SER A 3 -1.69 2.63 11.54
N THR A 4 -2.83 3.21 11.90
CA THR A 4 -4.11 2.49 11.97
C THR A 4 -4.62 2.10 10.58
N ILE A 5 -4.65 3.05 9.64
CA ILE A 5 -5.09 2.81 8.26
C ILE A 5 -4.22 1.75 7.59
N GLY A 6 -2.90 1.87 7.68
CA GLY A 6 -1.98 0.92 7.08
C GLY A 6 -2.09 -0.49 7.68
N ALA A 7 -2.23 -0.59 9.01
CA ALA A 7 -2.43 -1.88 9.65
C ALA A 7 -3.77 -2.53 9.29
N ASP A 8 -4.85 -1.75 9.21
CA ASP A 8 -6.17 -2.28 8.82
C ASP A 8 -6.16 -2.77 7.36
N ALA A 9 -5.56 -2.00 6.44
CA ALA A 9 -5.41 -2.41 5.04
C ALA A 9 -4.58 -3.70 4.91
N LEU A 10 -3.48 -3.85 5.67
CA LEU A 10 -2.70 -5.09 5.69
C LEU A 10 -3.47 -6.27 6.29
N ASN A 11 -4.24 -6.05 7.37
CA ASN A 11 -5.08 -7.11 7.94
C ASN A 11 -6.13 -7.60 6.93
N ARG A 12 -6.79 -6.68 6.21
CA ARG A 12 -7.73 -7.02 5.12
C ARG A 12 -7.04 -7.81 4.02
N LEU A 13 -5.85 -7.38 3.59
CA LEU A 13 -5.03 -8.11 2.61
C LEU A 13 -4.74 -9.54 3.09
N PHE A 14 -4.36 -9.73 4.34
CA PHE A 14 -4.01 -11.04 4.89
C PHE A 14 -5.21 -11.97 5.11
N ILE A 15 -6.39 -11.42 5.36
CA ILE A 15 -7.63 -12.18 5.50
C ILE A 15 -8.14 -12.62 4.13
N VAL A 16 -8.26 -11.67 3.18
CA VAL A 16 -8.85 -11.92 1.86
C VAL A 16 -7.87 -12.63 0.93
N TYR A 17 -6.58 -12.34 1.05
CA TYR A 17 -5.51 -12.90 0.21
C TYR A 17 -4.38 -13.50 1.06
N PRO A 18 -4.60 -14.65 1.72
CA PRO A 18 -3.64 -15.23 2.67
C PRO A 18 -2.24 -15.48 2.10
N GLY A 19 -2.13 -15.71 0.78
CA GLY A 19 -0.84 -15.86 0.10
C GLY A 19 0.07 -14.62 0.17
N ALA A 20 -0.44 -13.45 0.55
CA ALA A 20 0.39 -12.27 0.80
C ALA A 20 1.22 -12.39 2.09
N LYS A 21 0.82 -13.23 3.06
CA LYS A 21 1.50 -13.39 4.36
C LYS A 21 2.94 -13.88 4.22
N THR A 22 3.27 -14.59 3.14
CA THR A 22 4.61 -15.15 2.92
C THR A 22 5.71 -14.09 2.85
N TYR A 23 5.39 -12.89 2.37
CA TYR A 23 6.32 -11.76 2.31
C TYR A 23 6.59 -11.11 3.67
N PHE A 24 5.82 -11.47 4.69
CA PHE A 24 5.85 -10.86 6.03
C PHE A 24 6.21 -11.86 7.13
N SER A 25 6.80 -13.01 6.79
CA SER A 25 7.20 -14.05 7.77
C SER A 25 8.17 -13.57 8.86
N HIS A 26 8.85 -12.44 8.62
CA HIS A 26 9.76 -11.78 9.54
C HIS A 26 9.07 -10.80 10.51
N LEU A 27 7.76 -10.55 10.35
CA LEU A 27 6.99 -9.67 11.22
C LEU A 27 5.94 -10.47 12.00
N ASP A 28 5.67 -10.01 13.22
CA ASP A 28 4.44 -10.33 13.92
C ASP A 28 3.27 -9.64 13.20
N ILE A 29 2.50 -10.44 12.46
CA ILE A 29 1.32 -10.03 11.71
C ILE A 29 0.01 -10.31 12.47
N SER A 30 0.08 -10.57 13.78
CA SER A 30 -1.12 -10.70 14.61
C SER A 30 -1.91 -9.38 14.65
N PRO A 31 -3.25 -9.45 14.81
CA PRO A 31 -4.07 -8.25 14.96
C PRO A 31 -3.52 -7.35 16.06
N ARG A 32 -3.38 -6.05 15.76
CA ARG A 32 -2.87 -4.99 16.66
C ARG A 32 -1.37 -5.05 16.98
N SER A 33 -0.60 -5.95 16.37
CA SER A 33 0.86 -5.99 16.53
C SER A 33 1.50 -4.61 16.32
N ALA A 34 2.47 -4.28 17.17
CA ALA A 34 3.26 -3.05 17.01
C ALA A 34 4.08 -3.08 15.71
N GLN A 35 4.58 -4.25 15.32
CA GLN A 35 5.34 -4.40 14.08
C GLN A 35 4.46 -4.18 12.86
N LEU A 36 3.26 -4.77 12.83
CA LEU A 36 2.29 -4.55 11.77
C LEU A 36 1.88 -3.08 11.65
N ARG A 37 1.63 -2.41 12.79
CA ARG A 37 1.29 -0.96 12.81
C ARG A 37 2.42 -0.10 12.29
N SER A 38 3.65 -0.35 12.73
CA SER A 38 4.84 0.38 12.26
C SER A 38 5.07 0.17 10.76
N HIS A 39 4.90 -1.07 10.26
CA HIS A 39 5.05 -1.36 8.84
C HIS A 39 3.94 -0.70 8.00
N GLY A 40 2.69 -0.80 8.44
CA GLY A 40 1.56 -0.14 7.80
C GLY A 40 1.74 1.38 7.72
N GLU A 41 2.25 2.01 8.77
CA GLU A 41 2.57 3.44 8.78
C GLU A 41 3.59 3.81 7.69
N LYS A 42 4.67 3.05 7.55
CA LYS A 42 5.68 3.30 6.51
C LYS A 42 5.08 3.27 5.10
N ILE A 43 4.18 2.32 4.83
CA ILE A 43 3.52 2.21 3.53
C ILE A 43 2.63 3.45 3.29
N VAL A 44 1.79 3.81 4.25
CA VAL A 44 0.87 4.96 4.10
C VAL A 44 1.64 6.27 3.97
N LEU A 45 2.75 6.45 4.72
CA LEU A 45 3.61 7.62 4.59
C LEU A 45 4.33 7.68 3.25
N ALA A 46 4.77 6.54 2.70
CA ALA A 46 5.35 6.51 1.35
C ALA A 46 4.32 6.91 0.28
N ILE A 47 3.08 6.41 0.39
CA ILE A 47 1.96 6.78 -0.48
C ILE A 47 1.64 8.27 -0.34
N ALA A 48 1.54 8.81 0.88
CA ALA A 48 1.25 10.22 1.10
C ALA A 48 2.39 11.15 0.64
N GLY A 49 3.64 10.73 0.83
CA GLY A 49 4.83 11.47 0.40
C GLY A 49 4.92 11.57 -1.12
N ALA A 50 4.68 10.45 -1.82
CA ALA A 50 4.62 10.43 -3.28
C ALA A 50 3.46 11.27 -3.86
N ALA A 51 2.37 11.47 -3.10
CA ALA A 51 1.25 12.30 -3.54
C ALA A 51 1.57 13.80 -3.52
N GLN A 52 2.61 14.23 -2.81
CA GLN A 52 3.03 15.65 -2.76
C GLN A 52 3.50 16.15 -4.13
N ASP A 53 4.08 15.29 -4.96
CA ASP A 53 4.42 15.58 -6.36
C ASP A 53 4.26 14.33 -7.23
N ILE A 54 3.05 14.17 -7.77
CA ILE A 54 2.68 13.04 -8.64
C ILE A 54 3.45 13.08 -9.98
N SER A 55 4.01 14.23 -10.37
CA SER A 55 4.81 14.33 -11.60
C SER A 55 6.18 13.66 -11.47
N GLN A 56 6.67 13.49 -10.23
CA GLN A 56 7.98 12.94 -9.91
C GLN A 56 7.94 11.51 -9.35
N LEU A 57 6.82 10.77 -9.52
CA LEU A 57 6.68 9.43 -8.94
C LEU A 57 7.84 8.48 -9.25
N MET A 58 8.34 8.50 -10.49
CA MET A 58 9.48 7.68 -10.92
C MET A 58 10.74 7.93 -10.08
N VAL A 59 11.04 9.21 -9.83
CA VAL A 59 12.21 9.62 -9.07
C VAL A 59 12.00 9.31 -7.59
N THR A 60 10.84 9.72 -7.05
CA THR A 60 10.49 9.55 -5.64
C THR A 60 10.47 8.07 -5.23
N LEU A 61 10.01 7.18 -6.11
CA LEU A 61 9.86 5.75 -5.82
C LEU A 61 11.05 4.89 -6.25
N ALA A 62 12.10 5.46 -6.87
CA ALA A 62 13.26 4.69 -7.36
C ALA A 62 13.93 3.78 -6.31
N PRO A 63 14.09 4.21 -5.04
CA PRO A 63 14.61 3.31 -3.99
C PRO A 63 13.65 2.16 -3.68
N LEU A 64 12.34 2.44 -3.62
CA LEU A 64 11.32 1.43 -3.33
C LEU A 64 11.15 0.44 -4.48
N GLN A 65 11.23 0.88 -5.74
CA GLN A 65 11.26 -0.01 -6.91
C GLN A 65 12.38 -1.06 -6.77
N THR A 66 13.58 -0.59 -6.44
CA THR A 66 14.78 -1.44 -6.30
C THR A 66 14.63 -2.44 -5.16
N LEU A 67 14.17 -1.96 -3.99
CA LEU A 67 13.90 -2.79 -2.83
C LEU A 67 12.87 -3.88 -3.16
N HIS A 68 11.73 -3.50 -3.72
CA HIS A 68 10.65 -4.44 -4.00
C HIS A 68 11.06 -5.44 -5.08
N ALA A 69 11.63 -4.98 -6.21
CA ALA A 69 11.95 -5.85 -7.34
C ALA A 69 13.09 -6.83 -7.06
N TYR A 70 14.20 -6.36 -6.51
CA TYR A 70 15.42 -7.17 -6.48
C TYR A 70 15.67 -7.84 -5.13
N GLN A 71 15.30 -7.18 -4.03
CA GLN A 71 15.53 -7.70 -2.67
C GLN A 71 14.33 -8.49 -2.16
N LEU A 72 13.14 -7.89 -2.16
CA LEU A 72 11.93 -8.53 -1.63
C LEU A 72 11.27 -9.47 -2.64
N ARG A 73 11.44 -9.20 -3.95
CA ARG A 73 10.88 -9.96 -5.08
C ARG A 73 9.37 -10.18 -4.92
N ILE A 74 8.65 -9.11 -4.58
CA ILE A 74 7.20 -9.15 -4.38
C ILE A 74 6.51 -9.32 -5.74
N ASP A 75 5.62 -10.29 -5.87
CA ASP A 75 4.85 -10.44 -7.10
C ASP A 75 4.04 -9.14 -7.37
N PRO A 76 4.16 -8.52 -8.56
CA PRO A 76 3.51 -7.24 -8.84
C PRO A 76 1.98 -7.24 -8.65
N SER A 77 1.32 -8.40 -8.74
CA SER A 77 -0.12 -8.52 -8.46
C SER A 77 -0.46 -8.13 -7.02
N LYS A 78 0.45 -8.31 -6.06
CA LYS A 78 0.22 -7.98 -4.64
C LYS A 78 0.03 -6.49 -4.41
N PHE A 79 0.65 -5.63 -5.23
CA PHE A 79 0.47 -4.18 -5.13
C PHE A 79 -0.99 -3.79 -5.40
N LYS A 80 -1.60 -4.35 -6.45
CA LYS A 80 -3.00 -4.08 -6.77
C LYS A 80 -3.95 -4.60 -5.69
N LEU A 81 -3.68 -5.78 -5.14
CA LEU A 81 -4.48 -6.33 -4.04
C LEU A 81 -4.42 -5.45 -2.78
N PHE A 82 -3.22 -4.94 -2.45
CA PHE A 82 -3.07 -4.01 -1.34
C PHE A 82 -3.78 -2.67 -1.61
N SER A 83 -3.63 -2.09 -2.81
CA SER A 83 -4.33 -0.85 -3.18
C SER A 83 -5.84 -0.98 -3.03
N HIS A 84 -6.43 -2.11 -3.44
CA HIS A 84 -7.85 -2.38 -3.24
C HIS A 84 -8.23 -2.44 -1.75
N CYS A 85 -7.45 -3.15 -0.92
CA CYS A 85 -7.69 -3.21 0.52
C CYS A 85 -7.57 -1.82 1.17
N LEU A 86 -6.62 -1.00 0.71
CA LEU A 86 -6.44 0.38 1.19
C LEU A 86 -7.64 1.26 0.81
N LEU A 87 -8.17 1.17 -0.41
CA LEU A 87 -9.37 1.90 -0.82
C LEU A 87 -10.57 1.56 0.08
N ILE A 88 -10.77 0.27 0.39
CA ILE A 88 -11.83 -0.16 1.32
C ILE A 88 -11.60 0.43 2.71
N THR A 89 -10.37 0.36 3.23
CA THR A 89 -10.04 0.96 4.53
C THR A 89 -10.33 2.46 4.51
N LEU A 90 -9.90 3.20 3.49
CA LEU A 90 -10.18 4.63 3.37
C LEU A 90 -11.69 4.92 3.34
N ALA A 91 -12.48 4.13 2.61
CA ALA A 91 -13.93 4.26 2.60
C ALA A 91 -14.54 4.08 4.00
N CYS A 92 -14.07 3.08 4.76
CA CYS A 92 -14.54 2.86 6.14
C CYS A 92 -14.14 4.00 7.10
N PHE A 93 -12.97 4.60 6.91
CA PHE A 93 -12.43 5.66 7.78
C PHE A 93 -13.00 7.05 7.46
N LEU A 94 -13.16 7.37 6.18
CA LEU A 94 -13.60 8.69 5.70
C LEU A 94 -15.12 8.79 5.55
N GLN A 95 -15.82 7.65 5.38
CA GLN A 95 -17.28 7.60 5.29
C GLN A 95 -17.83 8.59 4.26
N ASP A 96 -18.59 9.59 4.67
CA ASP A 96 -19.20 10.60 3.80
C ASP A 96 -18.15 11.42 3.02
N ASP A 97 -16.92 11.54 3.55
CA ASP A 97 -15.81 12.22 2.85
C ASP A 97 -15.21 11.37 1.71
N PHE A 98 -15.50 10.06 1.66
CA PHE A 98 -15.07 9.18 0.57
C PHE A 98 -16.08 9.19 -0.58
N THR A 99 -16.27 10.39 -1.16
CA THR A 99 -17.14 10.61 -2.31
C THR A 99 -16.69 9.81 -3.54
N GLU A 100 -17.55 9.70 -4.55
CA GLU A 100 -17.23 9.10 -5.84
C GLU A 100 -16.02 9.77 -6.51
N VAL A 101 -15.86 11.08 -6.34
CA VAL A 101 -14.71 11.84 -6.86
C VAL A 101 -13.45 11.49 -6.08
N ALA A 102 -13.52 11.43 -4.75
CA ALA A 102 -12.39 11.03 -3.90
C ALA A 102 -11.94 9.59 -4.18
N HIS A 103 -12.90 8.68 -4.36
CA HIS A 103 -12.64 7.30 -4.74
C HIS A 103 -11.93 7.22 -6.10
N ALA A 104 -12.48 7.85 -7.14
CA ALA A 104 -11.88 7.83 -8.48
C ALA A 104 -10.48 8.44 -8.50
N ALA A 105 -10.26 9.54 -7.77
CA ALA A 105 -8.95 10.17 -7.66
C ALA A 105 -7.94 9.26 -6.95
N MET A 106 -8.33 8.65 -5.83
CA MET A 106 -7.46 7.76 -5.07
C MET A 106 -7.12 6.48 -5.83
N ASP A 107 -8.10 5.86 -6.49
CA ASP A 107 -7.88 4.66 -7.31
C ASP A 107 -6.92 4.93 -8.48
N LYS A 108 -7.12 6.05 -9.19
CA LYS A 108 -6.22 6.48 -10.26
C LYS A 108 -4.81 6.74 -9.74
N TYR A 109 -4.68 7.41 -8.60
CA TYR A 109 -3.39 7.68 -7.98
C TYR A 109 -2.66 6.40 -7.57
N LEU A 110 -3.34 5.50 -6.85
CA LEU A 110 -2.78 4.22 -6.43
C LEU A 110 -2.42 3.33 -7.62
N SER A 111 -3.18 3.39 -8.72
CA SER A 111 -2.85 2.71 -9.97
C SER A 111 -1.52 3.20 -10.56
N ALA A 112 -1.29 4.52 -10.60
CA ALA A 112 -0.03 5.08 -11.04
C ALA A 112 1.13 4.73 -10.10
N PHE A 113 0.94 4.88 -8.79
CA PHE A 113 1.92 4.53 -7.76
C PHE A 113 2.37 3.07 -7.85
N THR A 114 1.43 2.14 -7.98
CA THR A 114 1.73 0.70 -8.08
C THR A 114 2.33 0.32 -9.43
N ALA A 115 1.94 0.98 -10.52
CA ALA A 115 2.57 0.79 -11.83
C ALA A 115 4.04 1.18 -11.80
N VAL A 116 4.36 2.33 -11.18
CA VAL A 116 5.74 2.79 -10.98
C VAL A 116 6.52 1.81 -10.10
N LEU A 117 5.98 1.36 -8.96
CA LEU A 117 6.66 0.36 -8.11
C LEU A 117 6.98 -0.95 -8.85
N ALA A 118 6.12 -1.35 -9.79
CA ALA A 118 6.27 -2.56 -10.58
C ALA A 118 7.16 -2.40 -11.81
N GLU A 119 7.67 -1.21 -12.12
CA GLU A 119 8.32 -0.95 -13.40
C GLU A 119 9.60 -1.76 -13.62
N LYS A 120 10.41 -1.96 -12.57
CA LYS A 120 11.66 -2.74 -12.62
C LYS A 120 11.48 -4.26 -12.71
N TYR A 121 10.25 -4.76 -12.74
CA TYR A 121 9.92 -6.18 -12.94
C TYR A 121 9.67 -6.54 -14.41
N ARG A 122 9.56 -5.53 -15.27
CA ARG A 122 9.40 -5.66 -16.73
C ARG A 122 10.76 -5.67 -17.40
#